data_AF-A0A352RHT2-F1
#
_entry.id   AF-A0A352RHT2-F1
#
_cell.length_a   1.000
_cell.length_b   1.000
_cell.length_c   1.000
_cell.angle_alpha   90.00
_cell.angle_beta   90.00
_cell.angle_gamma   90.00
#
_symmetry.space_group_name_H-M   'P 1'
#
loop_
_entity.id
_entity.type
_entity.pdbx_description
1 polymer ?
#
loop_
_entity_poly.entity_id
_entity_poly.type
_entity_poly.pdbx_seq_one_letter_code
_entity_poly.pdbx_strand_id
1 'polypeptide(L)' 'EQALSLMRTMQQVAKAVSTAFDGIDYNLILNNGLNAGQEIAHVHFHVLPRAKGSPGPFREHVQYAEGEMQEVGAKIRNCL' A
#
# COMPACT_ATOMS: atom_id res chain seq x y z
N GLU A 1 6.13 0.17 19.26
CA GLU A 1 5.03 -0.69 19.79
C GLU A 1 3.73 -0.54 19.02
N GLN A 2 3.17 0.68 18.89
CA GLN A 2 1.90 0.90 18.19
C GLN A 2 1.90 0.43 16.72
N ALA A 3 2.96 0.71 15.97
CA ALA A 3 3.08 0.26 14.57
C ALA A 3 3.04 -1.28 14.45
N LEU A 4 3.71 -2.01 15.34
CA LEU A 4 3.70 -3.48 15.36
C LEU A 4 2.29 -4.00 15.68
N SER A 5 1.62 -3.41 16.66
CA SER A 5 0.25 -3.78 17.02
C SER A 5 -0.71 -3.55 15.85
N LEU A 6 -0.68 -2.37 15.25
CA LEU A 6 -1.51 -2.02 14.08
C LEU A 6 -1.28 -2.98 12.91
N MET A 7 -0.02 -3.26 12.57
CA MET A 7 0.31 -4.15 11.46
C MET A 7 -0.08 -5.61 11.73
N ARG A 8 -0.04 -6.08 12.99
CA ARG A 8 -0.54 -7.42 13.35
C ARG A 8 -2.05 -7.51 13.18
N THR A 9 -2.79 -6.53 13.68
CA THR A 9 -4.25 -6.49 13.54
C THR A 9 -4.67 -6.37 12.08
N MET A 10 -4.00 -5.51 11.30
CA MET A 10 -4.25 -5.37 9.87
C MET A 10 -4.06 -6.70 9.12
N GLN A 11 -2.99 -7.46 9.40
CA GLN A 11 -2.79 -8.79 8.80
C GLN A 11 -3.90 -9.78 9.14
N GLN A 12 -4.39 -9.77 10.40
CA GLN A 12 -5.50 -10.62 10.82
C GLN A 12 -6.79 -10.27 10.06
N VAL A 13 -7.11 -8.98 9.94
CA VAL A 13 -8.28 -8.50 9.20
C VAL A 13 -8.16 -8.85 7.71
N ALA A 14 -6.99 -8.63 7.11
CA ALA A 14 -6.75 -8.94 5.70
C ALA A 14 -6.93 -10.43 5.37
N LYS A 15 -6.44 -11.32 6.25
CA LYS A 15 -6.67 -12.76 6.13
C LYS A 15 -8.15 -13.10 6.28
N ALA A 16 -8.84 -12.52 7.25
CA ALA A 16 -10.27 -12.75 7.46
C ALA A 16 -11.09 -12.32 6.22
N VAL A 17 -10.76 -11.18 5.61
CA VAL A 17 -11.36 -10.72 4.35
C VAL A 17 -11.11 -11.74 3.24
N SER A 18 -9.87 -12.17 3.02
CA SER A 18 -9.57 -13.16 1.98
C SER A 18 -10.38 -14.46 2.19
N THR A 19 -10.41 -14.99 3.42
CA THR A 19 -11.17 -16.21 3.75
C THR A 19 -12.68 -16.03 3.58
N ALA A 20 -13.24 -14.89 3.99
CA ALA A 20 -14.68 -14.63 3.89
C ALA A 20 -15.21 -14.55 2.45
N PHE A 21 -14.32 -14.32 1.48
CA PHE A 21 -14.64 -14.23 0.06
C PHE A 21 -13.88 -15.29 -0.75
N ASP A 22 -13.80 -16.52 -0.23
CA ASP A 22 -13.28 -17.71 -0.93
C ASP A 22 -11.84 -17.60 -1.44
N GLY A 23 -10.97 -16.98 -0.65
CA GLY A 23 -9.56 -16.79 -1.00
C GLY A 23 -9.32 -15.64 -1.97
N ILE A 24 -10.22 -14.64 -2.01
CA ILE A 24 -10.05 -13.47 -2.87
C ILE A 24 -8.71 -12.75 -2.57
N ASP A 25 -8.09 -12.26 -3.64
CA ASP A 25 -6.96 -11.35 -3.55
C ASP A 25 -7.41 -9.99 -3.00
N TYR A 26 -6.49 -9.22 -2.43
CA TYR A 26 -6.79 -7.90 -1.89
C TYR A 26 -5.61 -6.93 -2.02
N ASN A 27 -5.90 -5.62 -1.99
CA ASN A 27 -4.89 -4.60 -1.78
C ASN A 27 -4.95 -4.06 -0.35
N LEU A 28 -3.77 -3.69 0.15
CA LEU A 28 -3.60 -2.90 1.35
C LEU A 28 -3.14 -1.50 0.93
N ILE A 29 -3.88 -0.47 1.30
CA ILE A 29 -3.59 0.91 0.91
C ILE A 29 -3.56 1.80 2.15
N LEU A 30 -2.52 2.63 2.24
CA LEU A 30 -2.38 3.71 3.21
C LEU A 30 -2.09 5.00 2.44
N ASN A 31 -2.96 5.99 2.62
CA ASN A 31 -2.77 7.32 2.03
C ASN A 31 -2.27 8.27 3.12
N ASN A 32 -1.13 8.92 2.89
CA ASN A 32 -0.57 9.94 3.78
C ASN A 32 -0.44 11.25 3.01
N GLY A 33 -1.23 12.26 3.39
CA GLY A 33 -1.30 13.57 2.75
C GLY A 33 -2.42 13.69 1.71
N LEU A 34 -2.92 14.92 1.54
CA LEU A 34 -4.05 15.24 0.67
C LEU A 34 -3.82 14.80 -0.78
N ASN A 35 -2.63 15.06 -1.33
CA ASN A 35 -2.27 14.70 -2.71
C ASN A 35 -2.12 13.18 -2.92
N ALA A 36 -1.99 12.41 -1.84
CA ALA A 36 -2.03 10.96 -1.88
C ALA A 36 -3.45 10.39 -1.70
N GLY A 37 -4.47 11.24 -1.58
CA GLY A 37 -5.87 10.84 -1.38
C GLY A 37 -6.25 10.59 0.08
N GLN A 38 -5.55 11.18 1.04
CA GLN A 38 -5.96 11.13 2.45
C GLN A 38 -7.05 12.17 2.73
N GLU A 39 -8.29 11.71 2.88
CA GLU A 39 -9.42 12.59 3.22
C GLU A 39 -9.59 12.77 4.73
N ILE A 40 -9.35 11.70 5.50
CA ILE A 40 -9.45 11.72 6.96
C ILE A 40 -8.05 11.76 7.57
N ALA A 41 -7.78 12.81 8.34
CA ALA A 41 -6.49 13.07 9.00
C ALA A 41 -6.25 12.17 10.24
N HIS A 42 -6.43 10.87 10.07
CA HIS A 42 -6.12 9.82 11.03
C HIS A 42 -5.54 8.63 10.25
N VAL A 43 -4.56 7.93 10.81
CA VAL A 43 -3.96 6.76 10.14
C VAL A 43 -5.01 5.67 9.97
N HIS A 44 -5.25 5.26 8.73
CA HIS A 44 -6.16 4.17 8.42
C HIS A 44 -5.63 3.37 7.22
N PHE A 45 -5.87 2.06 7.25
CA PHE A 45 -5.58 1.16 6.14
C PHE A 45 -6.88 0.75 5.48
N HIS A 46 -6.89 0.79 4.15
CA HIS A 46 -7.91 0.10 3.37
C HIS A 46 -7.49 -1.35 3.14
N VAL A 47 -8.41 -2.28 3.36
CA VAL A 47 -8.31 -3.68 2.92
C VAL A 47 -9.34 -3.86 1.80
N LEU A 48 -8.89 -3.88 0.56
CA LEU A 48 -9.78 -3.84 -0.62
C LEU A 48 -9.76 -5.18 -1.36
N PRO A 49 -10.82 -6.02 -1.24
CA PRO A 49 -10.96 -7.24 -2.02
C PRO A 49 -10.95 -6.97 -3.52
N ARG A 50 -10.34 -7.88 -4.30
CA ARG A 50 -10.14 -7.73 -5.74
C ARG A 50 -10.71 -8.93 -6.48
N ALA A 51 -11.85 -8.74 -7.13
CA ALA A 51 -12.40 -9.75 -8.02
C ALA A 51 -11.46 -9.99 -9.22
N LYS A 52 -11.46 -11.20 -9.76
CA LYS A 52 -10.71 -11.54 -10.98
C LYS A 52 -11.07 -10.56 -12.11
N GLY A 53 -10.05 -9.99 -12.75
CA GLY A 53 -10.23 -9.00 -13.82
C GLY A 53 -10.42 -7.55 -13.35
N SER A 54 -10.39 -7.29 -12.03
CA SER A 54 -10.36 -5.92 -11.52
C SER A 54 -9.12 -5.18 -12.03
N PRO A 55 -9.24 -3.92 -12.49
CA PRO A 55 -8.11 -3.17 -13.01
C PRO A 55 -7.05 -2.94 -11.92
N GLY A 56 -5.81 -3.33 -12.16
CA GLY A 56 -4.71 -3.15 -11.20
C GLY A 56 -4.53 -1.68 -10.78
N PRO A 57 -4.15 -1.43 -9.50
CA PRO A 57 -3.66 -0.12 -9.12
C PRO A 57 -2.34 0.16 -9.85
N PHE A 58 -2.08 1.42 -10.21
CA PHE A 58 -0.85 1.89 -10.89
C PHE A 58 -0.67 1.31 -12.30
N ARG A 59 -1.41 1.87 -13.27
CA ARG A 59 -1.42 1.39 -14.67
C ARG A 59 -0.18 1.77 -15.47
N GLU A 60 0.59 2.74 -15.01
CA GLU A 60 1.74 3.30 -15.72
C GLU A 60 3.02 2.96 -14.98
N HIS A 61 3.94 2.32 -15.70
CA HIS A 61 5.29 2.02 -15.21
C HIS A 61 6.28 2.93 -15.93
N VAL A 62 6.94 3.82 -15.19
CA VAL A 62 7.99 4.68 -15.73
C VAL A 62 9.33 3.96 -15.59
N GLN A 63 10.13 3.97 -16.66
CA GLN A 63 11.50 3.44 -16.64
C GLN A 63 12.45 4.52 -16.14
N TYR A 64 13.39 4.12 -15.29
CA TYR A 64 14.48 4.99 -14.86
C TYR A 64 15.47 5.22 -16.02
N ALA A 65 15.98 6.44 -16.12
CA ALA A 65 17.17 6.71 -16.94
C ALA A 65 18.41 6.05 -16.33
N GLU A 66 19.48 5.94 -17.12
CA GLU A 66 20.76 5.41 -16.64
C GLU A 66 21.28 6.21 -15.44
N GLY A 67 21.56 5.51 -14.33
CA GLY A 67 22.04 6.13 -13.08
C GLY A 67 20.98 6.78 -12.19
N GLU A 68 19.77 7.03 -12.69
CA GLU A 68 18.71 7.76 -11.97
C GLU A 68 18.23 7.01 -10.72
N MET A 69 18.06 5.68 -10.82
CA MET A 69 17.59 4.85 -9.70
C MET A 69 18.56 4.92 -8.50
N GLN A 70 19.87 4.95 -8.77
CA GLN A 70 20.91 5.06 -7.75
C GLN A 70 20.85 6.43 -7.07
N GLU A 71 20.68 7.50 -7.86
CA GLU A 71 20.54 8.86 -7.36
C GLU A 71 19.30 9.02 -6.47
N VAL A 72 18.13 8.54 -6.93
CA VAL A 72 16.88 8.55 -6.16
C VAL A 72 17.05 7.77 -4.86
N GLY A 73 17.64 6.57 -4.92
CA GLY A 73 17.92 5.78 -3.72
C GLY A 73 18.85 6.49 -2.72
N ALA A 74 19.86 7.21 -3.21
CA ALA A 74 20.74 8.00 -2.35
C ALA A 74 20.00 9.15 -1.67
N LYS A 75 19.16 9.87 -2.41
CA LYS A 75 18.30 10.94 -1.86
C LYS A 75 17.42 10.43 -0.72
N ILE A 76 16.79 9.26 -0.89
CA ILE A 76 15.94 8.66 0.15
C ILE A 76 16.76 8.30 1.39
N ARG A 77 17.88 7.58 1.21
CA ARG A 77 18.70 7.12 2.35
C ARG A 77 19.31 8.26 3.16
N ASN A 78 19.63 9.37 2.52
CA ASN A 78 20.15 10.55 3.21
C ASN A 78 19.12 11.25 4.11
N CYS A 79 17.83 10.88 4.03
CA CYS A 79 16.75 11.41 4.85
C CYS A 79 16.23 10.41 5.90
N LEU A 80 16.82 9.20 5.99
CA LEU A 80 16.50 8.20 7.01
C LEU A 80 17.39 8.39 8.24
#